data_AF-A0A0K2RAR9-F1
#
_entry.id   AF-A0A0K2RAR9-F1
#
_cell.length_a   1.000
_cell.length_b   1.000
_cell.length_c   1.000
_cell.angle_alpha   90.00
_cell.angle_beta   90.00
_cell.angle_gamma   90.00
#
_symmetry.space_group_name_H-M   'P 1'
#
loop_
_entity.id
_entity.type
_entity.pdbx_description
1 polymer ?
#
loop_
_entity_poly.entity_id
_entity_poly.type
_entity_poly.pdbx_seq_one_letter_code
_entity_poly.pdbx_strand_id
1 'polypeptide(L)'
;MVLALLSGFALPAHAAANTVITLTFDDGNADQLTAAATLKNLGLHGTYFVPSGWVDQPSYFTSANLQQLYADGNEIAGHTVTHPDLVTLTSDEVTRQVCNGRVALANMGFKVTSFAYPFASQDPAVQTIVKNCGFNSARGLGDLYSKDDPGLPAAETIPPANPYDTAAPEEVDSTWTLTDLENSVTKAQAAGGGWVQLTFHHIAVGTDPTLTISPDLFSQFASWLAQQQTAGSIAVKTVDQVIGGPVQPLVSGPAAPPPPHREPT
;
A
#
# COMPACT_ATOMS: atom_id res chain seq x y z
N MET A 1 11.37 16.60 -59.01
CA MET A 1 10.31 15.93 -58.22
C MET A 1 11.02 14.89 -57.36
N VAL A 2 11.36 15.25 -56.13
CA VAL A 2 12.14 14.39 -55.22
C VAL A 2 11.15 13.62 -54.35
N LEU A 3 11.15 12.30 -54.49
CA LEU A 3 10.32 11.39 -53.72
C LEU A 3 11.05 11.09 -52.40
N ALA A 4 10.57 11.64 -51.29
CA ALA A 4 11.09 11.34 -49.96
C ALA A 4 10.42 10.07 -49.43
N LEU A 5 11.20 8.99 -49.29
CA LEU A 5 10.82 7.78 -48.59
C LEU A 5 10.92 8.03 -47.07
N LEU A 6 9.77 8.14 -46.41
CA LEU A 6 9.67 8.14 -44.95
C LEU A 6 9.70 6.68 -44.45
N SER A 7 10.87 6.21 -44.04
CA SER A 7 11.00 4.96 -43.30
C SER A 7 10.54 5.18 -41.86
N GLY A 8 9.30 4.79 -41.55
CA GLY A 8 8.79 4.78 -40.19
C GLY A 8 9.39 3.62 -39.40
N PHE A 9 10.22 3.91 -38.40
CA PHE A 9 10.55 2.94 -37.36
C PHE A 9 9.35 2.83 -36.42
N ALA A 10 8.56 1.76 -36.55
CA ALA A 10 7.61 1.38 -35.51
C ALA A 10 8.41 0.85 -34.32
N LEU A 11 8.33 1.56 -33.19
CA LEU A 11 8.81 1.03 -31.92
C LEU A 11 8.02 -0.26 -31.61
N PRO A 12 8.67 -1.32 -31.10
CA PRO A 12 7.94 -2.51 -30.69
C PRO A 12 6.92 -2.10 -29.63
N ALA A 13 5.64 -2.40 -29.90
CA ALA A 13 4.60 -2.32 -28.90
C ALA A 13 5.00 -3.29 -27.78
N HIS A 14 5.50 -2.75 -26.66
CA HIS A 14 5.70 -3.55 -25.46
C HIS A 14 4.32 -4.07 -25.07
N ALA A 15 4.13 -5.38 -25.10
CA ALA A 15 2.99 -6.01 -24.46
C ALA A 15 2.94 -5.48 -23.01
N ALA A 16 1.74 -5.13 -22.54
CA ALA A 16 1.58 -4.66 -21.16
C ALA A 16 2.24 -5.68 -20.21
N ALA A 17 3.05 -5.20 -19.27
CA ALA A 17 3.68 -6.09 -18.31
C ALA A 17 2.60 -6.88 -17.57
N ASN A 18 2.69 -8.21 -17.63
CA ASN A 18 1.71 -9.09 -16.99
C ASN A 18 1.89 -9.13 -15.47
N THR A 19 3.03 -8.65 -14.95
CA THR A 19 3.32 -8.57 -13.50
C THR A 19 3.27 -7.12 -13.03
N VAL A 20 2.45 -6.85 -12.02
CA VAL A 20 2.36 -5.56 -11.35
C VAL A 20 2.88 -5.68 -9.93
N ILE A 21 3.76 -4.76 -9.54
CA ILE A 21 4.31 -4.66 -8.20
C ILE A 21 3.77 -3.39 -7.55
N THR A 22 3.28 -3.50 -6.32
CA THR A 22 2.92 -2.37 -5.48
C THR A 22 3.79 -2.37 -4.25
N LEU A 23 4.37 -1.20 -3.96
CA LEU A 23 5.10 -0.96 -2.72
C LEU A 23 4.15 -0.24 -1.76
N THR A 24 3.81 -0.89 -0.65
CA THR A 24 2.90 -0.35 0.36
C THR A 24 3.64 -0.09 1.66
N PHE A 25 3.33 1.03 2.31
CA PHE A 25 3.90 1.43 3.58
C PHE A 25 2.79 1.64 4.59
N ASP A 26 2.83 0.90 5.69
CA ASP A 26 1.76 0.89 6.68
C ASP A 26 2.14 1.77 7.88
N ASP A 27 1.19 2.07 8.77
CA ASP A 27 1.34 2.86 10.01
C ASP A 27 1.70 4.36 9.87
N GLY A 28 2.20 4.81 8.74
CA GLY A 28 2.59 6.21 8.54
C GLY A 28 3.78 6.66 9.39
N ASN A 29 4.76 5.76 9.62
CA ASN A 29 5.99 6.07 10.33
C ASN A 29 6.84 7.11 9.59
N ALA A 30 7.40 8.10 10.29
CA ALA A 30 8.16 9.17 9.68
C ALA A 30 9.48 8.69 9.02
N ASP A 31 10.04 7.56 9.46
CA ASP A 31 11.25 6.99 8.86
C ASP A 31 11.06 6.56 7.39
N GLN A 32 9.82 6.31 6.98
CA GLN A 32 9.45 5.94 5.60
C GLN A 32 9.72 7.06 4.59
N LEU A 33 9.96 8.30 5.04
CA LEU A 33 10.44 9.38 4.18
C LEU A 33 11.75 9.02 3.46
N THR A 34 12.56 8.13 4.05
CA THR A 34 13.78 7.61 3.43
C THR A 34 13.46 6.78 2.19
N ALA A 35 12.46 5.90 2.27
CA ALA A 35 11.96 5.16 1.12
C ALA A 35 11.30 6.08 0.09
N ALA A 36 10.49 7.05 0.55
CA ALA A 36 9.83 8.02 -0.34
C ALA A 36 10.83 8.79 -1.22
N ALA A 37 11.93 9.26 -0.62
CA ALA A 37 13.00 9.95 -1.36
C ALA A 37 13.66 9.03 -2.41
N THR A 38 13.89 7.76 -2.06
CA THR A 38 14.41 6.75 -2.97
C THR A 38 13.46 6.53 -4.16
N LEU A 39 12.17 6.31 -3.89
CA LEU A 39 11.16 6.08 -4.93
C LEU A 39 11.04 7.27 -5.87
N LYS A 40 10.98 8.49 -5.32
CA LYS A 40 10.96 9.74 -6.09
C LYS A 40 12.14 9.84 -7.05
N ASN A 41 13.36 9.55 -6.59
CA ASN A 41 14.57 9.60 -7.42
C ASN A 41 14.56 8.56 -8.56
N LEU A 42 13.82 7.47 -8.38
CA LEU A 42 13.69 6.39 -9.36
C LEU A 42 12.43 6.54 -10.26
N GLY A 43 11.61 7.58 -10.04
CA GLY A 43 10.33 7.75 -10.75
C GLY A 43 9.31 6.66 -10.42
N LEU A 44 9.40 6.08 -9.23
CA LEU A 44 8.46 5.08 -8.70
C LEU A 44 7.53 5.74 -7.68
N HIS A 45 6.37 5.13 -7.46
CA HIS A 45 5.38 5.58 -6.49
C HIS A 45 4.98 4.44 -5.54
N GLY A 46 4.68 4.79 -4.30
CA GLY A 46 4.15 3.89 -3.28
C GLY A 46 2.72 4.23 -2.87
N THR A 47 2.14 3.33 -2.06
CA THR A 47 0.87 3.54 -1.35
C THR A 47 1.13 3.60 0.15
N TYR A 48 0.72 4.67 0.80
CA TYR A 48 0.93 4.89 2.24
C TYR A 48 -0.40 4.72 2.97
N PHE A 49 -0.55 3.64 3.74
CA PHE A 49 -1.72 3.36 4.58
C PHE A 49 -1.53 4.04 5.93
N VAL A 50 -2.31 5.09 6.18
CA VAL A 50 -2.09 6.00 7.30
C VAL A 50 -3.22 5.92 8.33
N PRO A 51 -2.92 5.59 9.60
CA PRO A 51 -3.86 5.78 10.70
C PRO A 51 -4.06 7.27 10.94
N SER A 52 -5.27 7.77 10.67
CA SER A 52 -5.47 9.22 10.58
C SER A 52 -5.22 9.96 11.91
N GLY A 53 -5.38 9.27 13.04
CA GLY A 53 -5.16 9.80 14.39
C GLY A 53 -3.69 9.87 14.79
N TRP A 54 -2.78 9.29 14.00
CA TRP A 54 -1.33 9.35 14.24
C TRP A 54 -0.65 10.47 13.45
N VAL A 55 -1.34 11.07 12.48
CA VAL A 55 -0.84 12.24 11.76
C VAL A 55 -0.52 13.37 12.73
N ASP A 56 0.62 14.03 12.51
CA ASP A 56 1.18 15.10 13.36
C ASP A 56 1.54 14.67 14.80
N GLN A 57 1.52 13.37 15.11
CA GLN A 57 2.08 12.84 16.36
C GLN A 57 3.60 12.61 16.24
N PRO A 58 4.34 12.63 17.37
CA PRO A 58 5.77 12.31 17.35
C PRO A 58 6.07 10.96 16.69
N SER A 59 7.13 10.89 15.89
CA SER A 59 7.58 9.71 15.13
C SER A 59 6.72 9.29 13.93
N TYR A 60 5.59 9.94 13.68
CA TYR A 60 4.73 9.68 12.52
C TYR A 60 4.78 10.82 11.51
N PHE A 61 4.21 10.61 10.33
CA PHE A 61 4.13 11.65 9.32
C PHE A 61 3.41 12.90 9.84
N THR A 62 3.98 14.06 9.50
CA THR A 62 3.25 15.31 9.59
C THR A 62 2.28 15.44 8.42
N SER A 63 1.24 16.28 8.58
CA SER A 63 0.36 16.68 7.47
C SER A 63 1.16 17.20 6.28
N ALA A 64 2.23 17.96 6.51
CA ALA A 64 3.11 18.47 5.46
C ALA A 64 3.85 17.35 4.71
N ASN A 65 4.30 16.30 5.41
CA ASN A 65 4.90 15.13 4.78
C ASN A 65 3.91 14.44 3.83
N LEU A 66 2.68 14.21 4.28
CA LEU A 66 1.64 13.57 3.47
C LEU A 66 1.26 14.39 2.24
N GLN A 67 1.17 15.72 2.37
CA GLN A 67 0.95 16.60 1.20
C GLN A 67 2.06 16.48 0.17
N GLN A 68 3.32 16.42 0.63
CA GLN A 68 4.46 16.28 -0.27
C GLN A 68 4.45 14.91 -0.97
N LEU A 69 4.20 13.82 -0.23
CA LEU A 69 4.07 12.47 -0.80
C LEU A 69 2.99 12.42 -1.87
N TYR A 70 1.82 12.98 -1.58
CA TYR A 70 0.68 13.04 -2.50
C TYR A 70 1.00 13.87 -3.76
N ALA A 71 1.61 15.05 -3.58
CA ALA A 71 2.05 15.90 -4.69
C ALA A 71 3.12 15.25 -5.57
N ASP A 72 3.95 14.37 -4.99
CA ASP A 72 4.95 13.57 -5.70
C ASP A 72 4.35 12.34 -6.40
N GLY A 73 3.03 12.17 -6.39
CA GLY A 73 2.32 11.12 -7.14
C GLY A 73 2.08 9.82 -6.35
N ASN A 74 2.40 9.80 -5.05
CA ASN A 74 2.10 8.67 -4.18
C ASN A 74 0.62 8.65 -3.77
N GLU A 75 0.13 7.47 -3.42
CA GLU A 75 -1.21 7.30 -2.89
C GLU A 75 -1.20 7.42 -1.36
N ILE A 76 -2.16 8.17 -0.81
CA ILE A 76 -2.45 8.20 0.63
C ILE A 76 -3.76 7.44 0.86
N ALA A 77 -3.70 6.36 1.62
CA ALA A 77 -4.75 5.38 1.81
C ALA A 77 -5.13 5.23 3.29
N GLY A 78 -6.31 4.64 3.56
CA GLY A 78 -6.86 4.57 4.91
C GLY A 78 -6.34 3.38 5.72
N HIS A 79 -6.06 3.60 7.01
CA HIS A 79 -5.63 2.56 7.94
C HIS A 79 -6.24 2.73 9.34
N THR A 80 -7.55 2.97 9.36
CA THR A 80 -8.36 3.34 10.54
C THR A 80 -8.00 4.71 11.15
N VAL A 81 -8.59 5.05 12.31
CA VAL A 81 -8.20 6.25 13.08
C VAL A 81 -7.02 5.93 13.99
N THR A 82 -7.09 4.86 14.78
CA THR A 82 -6.13 4.57 15.87
C THR A 82 -5.50 3.19 15.82
N HIS A 83 -5.54 2.51 14.67
CA HIS A 83 -4.96 1.18 14.45
C HIS A 83 -5.44 0.05 15.41
N PRO A 84 -6.75 -0.08 15.73
CA PRO A 84 -7.21 -1.21 16.53
C PRO A 84 -7.39 -2.48 15.68
N ASP A 85 -7.35 -3.64 16.33
CA ASP A 85 -7.81 -4.90 15.74
C ASP A 85 -9.33 -4.88 15.57
N LEU A 86 -9.79 -4.77 14.31
CA LEU A 86 -11.20 -4.47 13.99
C LEU A 86 -12.16 -5.60 14.37
N VAL A 87 -11.74 -6.88 14.30
CA VAL A 87 -12.64 -8.01 14.59
C VAL A 87 -12.94 -8.15 16.09
N THR A 88 -12.18 -7.43 16.94
CA THR A 88 -12.40 -7.40 18.40
C THR A 88 -13.39 -6.33 18.84
N LEU A 89 -13.81 -5.45 17.93
CA LEU A 89 -14.60 -4.27 18.22
C LEU A 89 -16.08 -4.48 17.91
N THR A 90 -16.92 -3.58 18.43
CA THR A 90 -18.33 -3.50 18.02
C THR A 90 -18.46 -2.92 16.62
N SER A 91 -19.55 -3.25 15.92
CA SER A 91 -19.82 -2.70 14.57
C SER A 91 -19.78 -1.17 14.51
N ASP A 92 -20.27 -0.49 15.55
CA ASP A 92 -20.25 0.98 15.61
C ASP A 92 -18.82 1.52 15.73
N GLU A 93 -17.98 0.86 16.51
CA GLU A 93 -16.57 1.26 16.68
C GLU A 93 -15.75 0.93 15.42
N VAL A 94 -15.98 -0.21 14.76
CA VAL A 94 -15.39 -0.50 13.43
C VAL A 94 -15.80 0.58 12.43
N THR A 95 -17.09 0.90 12.36
CA THR A 95 -17.60 1.94 11.45
C THR A 95 -16.96 3.29 11.75
N ARG A 96 -16.83 3.66 13.04
CA ARG A 96 -16.15 4.89 13.44
C ARG A 96 -14.69 4.91 12.96
N GLN A 97 -13.95 3.84 13.25
CA GLN A 97 -12.53 3.73 12.92
C GLN A 97 -12.29 3.81 11.41
N VAL A 98 -13.12 3.14 10.62
CA VAL A 98 -12.96 3.05 9.17
C VAL A 98 -13.47 4.33 8.48
N CYS A 99 -14.72 4.72 8.71
CA CYS A 99 -15.34 5.86 8.04
C CYS A 99 -14.69 7.18 8.46
N ASN A 100 -14.48 7.42 9.76
CA ASN A 100 -13.92 8.69 10.21
C ASN A 100 -12.42 8.80 9.89
N GLY A 101 -11.70 7.68 9.82
CA GLY A 101 -10.32 7.67 9.32
C GLY A 101 -10.24 8.17 7.88
N ARG A 102 -11.13 7.65 7.02
CA ARG A 102 -11.26 8.12 5.64
C ARG A 102 -11.65 9.59 5.55
N VAL A 103 -12.63 10.03 6.32
CA VAL A 103 -13.08 11.43 6.35
C VAL A 103 -11.95 12.36 6.79
N ALA A 104 -11.18 12.00 7.81
CA ALA A 104 -10.07 12.80 8.31
C ALA A 104 -9.00 13.03 7.23
N LEU A 105 -8.56 11.95 6.55
CA LEU A 105 -7.61 12.05 5.45
C LEU A 105 -8.18 12.80 4.25
N ALA A 106 -9.45 12.60 3.91
CA ALA A 106 -10.10 13.34 2.82
C ALA A 106 -10.24 14.84 3.12
N ASN A 107 -10.46 15.22 4.38
CA ASN A 107 -10.48 16.63 4.81
C ASN A 107 -9.11 17.29 4.71
N MET A 108 -8.02 16.51 4.69
CA MET A 108 -6.68 17.00 4.35
C MET A 108 -6.49 17.17 2.84
N GLY A 109 -7.47 16.81 2.01
CA GLY A 109 -7.44 16.98 0.55
C GLY A 109 -7.02 15.74 -0.23
N PHE A 110 -6.86 14.58 0.42
CA PHE A 110 -6.44 13.35 -0.25
C PHE A 110 -7.61 12.62 -0.91
N LYS A 111 -7.33 12.03 -2.08
CA LYS A 111 -8.19 10.99 -2.67
C LYS A 111 -7.94 9.67 -1.93
N VAL A 112 -8.87 9.30 -1.04
CA VAL A 112 -8.76 8.06 -0.24
C VAL A 112 -9.71 7.00 -0.77
N THR A 113 -9.17 6.05 -1.54
CA THR A 113 -9.90 4.95 -2.20
C THR A 113 -9.51 3.56 -1.72
N SER A 114 -8.29 3.37 -1.23
CA SER A 114 -7.80 2.06 -0.75
C SER A 114 -7.72 2.01 0.78
N PHE A 115 -7.81 0.80 1.32
CA PHE A 115 -7.71 0.52 2.76
C PHE A 115 -6.75 -0.64 3.04
N ALA A 116 -6.11 -0.67 4.21
CA ALA A 116 -5.44 -1.84 4.74
C ALA A 116 -5.99 -2.16 6.13
N TYR A 117 -6.26 -3.43 6.41
CA TYR A 117 -6.71 -3.86 7.73
C TYR A 117 -5.53 -3.86 8.72
N PRO A 118 -5.62 -3.17 9.88
CA PRO A 118 -4.66 -3.37 10.96
C PRO A 118 -4.50 -4.86 11.28
N PHE A 119 -3.25 -5.32 11.41
CA PHE A 119 -2.92 -6.73 11.68
C PHE A 119 -3.43 -7.72 10.62
N ALA A 120 -3.82 -7.26 9.43
CA ALA A 120 -4.57 -8.01 8.43
C ALA A 120 -5.84 -8.70 8.98
N SER A 121 -6.34 -8.23 10.13
CA SER A 121 -7.43 -8.86 10.86
C SER A 121 -8.77 -8.36 10.33
N GLN A 122 -9.52 -9.27 9.72
CA GLN A 122 -10.78 -8.98 9.07
C GLN A 122 -11.74 -10.16 9.10
N ASP A 123 -13.03 -9.86 8.93
CA ASP A 123 -14.08 -10.83 8.64
C ASP A 123 -15.08 -10.23 7.63
N PRO A 124 -16.06 -11.01 7.11
CA PRO A 124 -17.04 -10.50 6.15
C PRO A 124 -17.86 -9.29 6.63
N ALA A 125 -18.06 -9.13 7.95
CA ALA A 125 -18.78 -7.98 8.50
C ALA A 125 -17.90 -6.72 8.44
N VAL A 126 -16.62 -6.83 8.81
CA VAL A 126 -15.64 -5.74 8.68
C VAL A 126 -15.44 -5.36 7.20
N GLN A 127 -15.31 -6.33 6.29
CA GLN A 127 -15.22 -6.07 4.84
C GLN A 127 -16.43 -5.27 4.32
N THR A 128 -17.64 -5.63 4.79
CA THR A 128 -18.87 -4.91 4.45
C THR A 128 -18.85 -3.47 4.95
N ILE A 129 -18.33 -3.22 6.14
CA ILE A 129 -18.18 -1.86 6.69
C ILE A 129 -17.17 -1.05 5.86
N VAL A 130 -16.02 -1.62 5.49
CA VAL A 130 -15.03 -0.94 4.64
C VAL A 130 -15.64 -0.53 3.29
N LYS A 131 -16.37 -1.44 2.65
CA LYS A 131 -17.14 -1.13 1.45
C LYS A 131 -18.14 0.01 1.67
N ASN A 132 -18.92 -0.06 2.74
CA ASN A 132 -19.95 0.95 3.03
C ASN A 132 -19.37 2.31 3.42
N CYS A 133 -18.16 2.36 3.96
CA CYS A 133 -17.42 3.61 4.20
C CYS A 133 -16.85 4.23 2.90
N GLY A 134 -17.04 3.58 1.75
CA GLY A 134 -16.75 4.14 0.43
C GLY A 134 -15.32 3.88 -0.06
N PHE A 135 -14.65 2.84 0.47
CA PHE A 135 -13.42 2.34 -0.12
C PHE A 135 -13.70 1.48 -1.35
N ASN A 136 -12.77 1.45 -2.30
CA ASN A 136 -12.81 0.63 -3.51
C ASN A 136 -12.11 -0.71 -3.29
N SER A 137 -11.16 -0.78 -2.36
CA SER A 137 -10.45 -2.00 -2.01
C SER A 137 -10.00 -2.01 -0.54
N ALA A 138 -9.64 -3.20 -0.07
CA ALA A 138 -8.99 -3.40 1.21
C ALA A 138 -7.98 -4.55 1.16
N ARG A 139 -6.78 -4.34 1.71
CA ARG A 139 -5.65 -5.27 1.67
C ARG A 139 -5.56 -6.14 2.93
N GLY A 140 -5.48 -7.46 2.75
CA GLY A 140 -5.03 -8.43 3.75
C GLY A 140 -3.51 -8.66 3.69
N LEU A 141 -3.02 -9.75 4.30
CA LEU A 141 -1.61 -10.20 4.28
C LEU A 141 -1.54 -11.71 4.52
N GLY A 142 -0.49 -12.35 4.00
CA GLY A 142 -0.16 -13.76 4.28
C GLY A 142 -0.83 -14.78 3.37
N ASP A 143 -1.40 -14.35 2.24
CA ASP A 143 -2.15 -15.21 1.30
C ASP A 143 -1.37 -15.50 0.00
N LEU A 144 -0.23 -14.83 -0.21
CA LEU A 144 0.67 -15.05 -1.34
C LEU A 144 2.04 -15.51 -0.88
N TYR A 145 2.80 -16.05 -1.84
CA TYR A 145 4.19 -16.46 -1.68
C TYR A 145 5.01 -15.44 -0.89
N SER A 146 5.58 -15.89 0.23
CA SER A 146 6.65 -15.22 0.98
C SER A 146 7.87 -16.17 1.07
N LYS A 147 8.98 -15.68 1.63
CA LYS A 147 10.12 -16.56 1.93
C LYS A 147 9.77 -17.61 2.99
N ASP A 148 8.83 -17.32 3.87
CA ASP A 148 8.43 -18.18 4.99
C ASP A 148 7.29 -19.13 4.59
N ASP A 149 6.46 -18.74 3.61
CA ASP A 149 5.36 -19.54 3.05
C ASP A 149 5.50 -19.80 1.54
N PRO A 150 6.47 -20.62 1.12
CA PRO A 150 6.77 -20.82 -0.30
C PRO A 150 5.71 -21.61 -1.08
N GLY A 151 4.69 -22.16 -0.39
CA GLY A 151 3.61 -22.96 -0.99
C GLY A 151 2.39 -22.17 -1.46
N LEU A 152 2.32 -20.88 -1.13
CA LEU A 152 1.20 -20.01 -1.50
C LEU A 152 1.28 -19.54 -2.98
N PRO A 153 0.15 -19.09 -3.57
CA PRO A 153 0.15 -18.52 -4.91
C PRO A 153 1.14 -17.36 -5.05
N ALA A 154 1.81 -17.26 -6.20
CA ALA A 154 2.87 -16.26 -6.39
C ALA A 154 2.36 -14.82 -6.54
N ALA A 155 1.10 -14.63 -6.93
CA ALA A 155 0.51 -13.33 -7.20
C ALA A 155 -1.02 -13.37 -7.09
N GLU A 156 -1.61 -12.23 -6.74
CA GLU A 156 -3.04 -11.98 -6.85
C GLU A 156 -3.43 -11.75 -8.31
N THR A 157 -4.67 -12.04 -8.65
CA THR A 157 -5.26 -11.76 -9.96
C THR A 157 -5.53 -10.27 -10.17
N ILE A 158 -5.52 -9.83 -11.43
CA ILE A 158 -5.98 -8.49 -11.81
C ILE A 158 -7.13 -8.66 -12.79
N PRO A 159 -8.38 -8.29 -12.43
CA PRO A 159 -8.81 -7.78 -11.13
C PRO A 159 -8.78 -8.85 -10.02
N PRO A 160 -8.66 -8.46 -8.73
CA PRO A 160 -8.70 -9.42 -7.61
C PRO A 160 -10.07 -10.08 -7.49
N ALA A 161 -10.10 -11.33 -7.00
CA ALA A 161 -11.35 -12.07 -6.80
C ALA A 161 -12.27 -11.40 -5.78
N ASN A 162 -11.69 -10.85 -4.70
CA ASN A 162 -12.39 -10.00 -3.74
C ASN A 162 -11.62 -8.68 -3.57
N PRO A 163 -12.13 -7.54 -4.07
CA PRO A 163 -11.42 -6.27 -3.90
C PRO A 163 -11.36 -5.81 -2.43
N TYR A 164 -12.21 -6.32 -1.54
CA TYR A 164 -12.22 -5.98 -0.11
C TYR A 164 -11.41 -6.95 0.75
N ASP A 165 -10.67 -7.85 0.10
CA ASP A 165 -9.76 -8.81 0.73
C ASP A 165 -8.69 -9.20 -0.29
N THR A 166 -7.92 -8.20 -0.74
CA THR A 166 -6.90 -8.43 -1.77
C THR A 166 -5.70 -9.16 -1.15
N ALA A 167 -5.23 -10.23 -1.81
CA ALA A 167 -4.11 -11.02 -1.33
C ALA A 167 -2.77 -10.25 -1.44
N ALA A 168 -1.89 -10.51 -0.49
CA ALA A 168 -0.53 -9.98 -0.42
C ALA A 168 0.39 -11.02 0.25
N PRO A 169 1.72 -10.98 -0.01
CA PRO A 169 2.67 -11.73 0.80
C PRO A 169 2.61 -11.30 2.26
N GLU A 170 3.30 -12.04 3.11
CA GLU A 170 3.62 -11.57 4.46
C GLU A 170 4.46 -10.28 4.42
N GLU A 171 4.47 -9.60 5.55
CA GLU A 171 5.16 -8.34 5.75
C GLU A 171 6.68 -8.49 5.61
N VAL A 172 7.31 -7.48 5.04
CA VAL A 172 8.78 -7.44 4.95
C VAL A 172 9.35 -7.16 6.33
N ASP A 173 10.30 -8.00 6.72
CA ASP A 173 10.87 -8.04 8.06
C ASP A 173 12.42 -7.99 8.00
N SER A 174 13.06 -7.90 9.16
CA SER A 174 14.52 -7.71 9.30
C SER A 174 15.37 -8.90 8.83
N THR A 175 14.75 -10.04 8.57
CA THR A 175 15.38 -11.26 8.07
C THR A 175 15.34 -11.36 6.54
N TRP A 176 14.56 -10.51 5.85
CA TRP A 176 14.50 -10.50 4.40
C TRP A 176 15.82 -10.06 3.78
N THR A 177 16.20 -10.74 2.70
CA THR A 177 17.36 -10.38 1.87
C THR A 177 16.91 -9.76 0.54
N LEU A 178 17.85 -9.21 -0.23
CA LEU A 178 17.57 -8.72 -1.57
C LEU A 178 17.00 -9.84 -2.46
N THR A 179 17.58 -11.04 -2.35
CA THR A 179 17.13 -12.22 -3.08
C THR A 179 15.69 -12.59 -2.73
N ASP A 180 15.28 -12.46 -1.48
CA ASP A 180 13.90 -12.77 -1.08
C ASP A 180 12.90 -11.81 -1.72
N LEU A 181 13.22 -10.51 -1.71
CA LEU A 181 12.40 -9.48 -2.38
C LEU A 181 12.34 -9.69 -3.89
N GLU A 182 13.47 -9.98 -4.54
CA GLU A 182 13.52 -10.30 -5.98
C GLU A 182 12.74 -11.60 -6.30
N ASN A 183 12.75 -12.58 -5.40
CA ASN A 183 12.00 -13.82 -5.55
C ASN A 183 10.50 -13.60 -5.55
N SER A 184 9.96 -12.69 -4.72
CA SER A 184 8.52 -12.34 -4.75
C SER A 184 8.08 -11.85 -6.13
N VAL A 185 8.96 -11.12 -6.84
CA VAL A 185 8.67 -10.60 -8.19
C VAL A 185 8.88 -11.66 -9.26
N THR A 186 10.03 -12.33 -9.25
CA THR A 186 10.39 -13.29 -10.31
C THR A 186 9.51 -14.53 -10.29
N LYS A 187 9.00 -14.95 -9.13
CA LYS A 187 8.01 -16.03 -9.04
C LYS A 187 6.66 -15.65 -9.61
N ALA A 188 6.20 -14.43 -9.39
CA ALA A 188 4.98 -13.92 -10.05
C ALA A 188 5.15 -13.92 -11.58
N GLN A 189 6.30 -13.47 -12.09
CA GLN A 189 6.61 -13.53 -13.53
C GLN A 189 6.61 -14.97 -14.05
N ALA A 190 7.25 -15.90 -13.34
CA ALA A 190 7.31 -17.32 -13.71
C ALA A 190 5.93 -18.00 -13.67
N ALA A 191 5.03 -17.53 -12.79
CA ALA A 191 3.65 -18.00 -12.70
C ALA A 191 2.71 -17.39 -13.78
N GLY A 192 3.24 -16.55 -14.67
CA GLY A 192 2.48 -15.95 -15.78
C GLY A 192 2.01 -14.52 -15.54
N GLY A 193 2.36 -13.91 -14.41
CA GLY A 193 1.98 -12.55 -14.05
C GLY A 193 1.09 -12.47 -12.82
N GLY A 194 0.38 -11.35 -12.68
CA GLY A 194 -0.49 -11.02 -11.55
C GLY A 194 0.02 -9.80 -10.78
N TRP A 195 -0.49 -9.63 -9.57
CA TRP A 195 -0.22 -8.51 -8.69
C TRP A 195 0.45 -8.97 -7.39
N VAL A 196 1.56 -8.31 -7.04
CA VAL A 196 2.25 -8.53 -5.77
C VAL A 196 2.32 -7.21 -5.00
N GLN A 197 1.80 -7.21 -3.78
CA GLN A 197 1.74 -6.04 -2.90
C GLN A 197 2.74 -6.24 -1.74
N LEU A 198 3.92 -5.61 -1.80
CA LEU A 198 4.95 -5.75 -0.76
C LEU A 198 4.75 -4.69 0.33
N THR A 199 4.71 -5.15 1.58
CA THR A 199 4.36 -4.32 2.75
C THR A 199 5.60 -4.01 3.60
N PHE A 200 5.85 -2.73 3.85
CA PHE A 200 6.95 -2.23 4.66
C PHE A 200 6.42 -1.38 5.83
N HIS A 201 6.96 -1.54 7.04
CA HIS A 201 6.57 -0.73 8.20
C HIS A 201 7.63 0.30 8.57
N HIS A 202 8.89 -0.13 8.68
CA HIS A 202 10.01 0.74 9.06
C HIS A 202 11.15 0.69 8.04
N ILE A 203 11.69 1.88 7.71
CA ILE A 203 12.86 2.06 6.85
C ILE A 203 14.02 2.62 7.69
N ALA A 204 14.69 1.75 8.44
CA ALA A 204 15.64 2.15 9.47
C ALA A 204 16.80 1.17 9.64
N VAL A 205 17.90 1.64 10.24
CA VAL A 205 19.00 0.78 10.72
C VAL A 205 18.86 0.65 12.22
N GLY A 206 18.47 -0.53 12.70
CA GLY A 206 18.44 -0.87 14.12
C GLY A 206 17.47 -0.04 14.96
N THR A 207 16.25 -0.52 15.12
CA THR A 207 15.51 -0.62 16.40
C THR A 207 14.33 -1.59 16.16
N ASP A 208 14.01 -2.36 17.21
CA ASP A 208 12.89 -3.29 17.50
C ASP A 208 12.11 -3.93 16.31
N PRO A 209 12.03 -5.28 16.22
CA PRO A 209 13.02 -6.05 15.49
C PRO A 209 12.40 -7.04 14.48
N THR A 210 11.10 -6.97 14.22
CA THR A 210 10.48 -7.81 13.19
C THR A 210 10.34 -7.00 11.91
N LEU A 211 9.55 -5.94 11.86
CA LEU A 211 9.06 -5.34 10.61
C LEU A 211 9.93 -4.22 10.01
N THR A 212 11.26 -4.34 10.12
CA THR A 212 12.21 -3.29 9.70
C THR A 212 13.08 -3.75 8.54
N ILE A 213 13.17 -2.95 7.48
CA ILE A 213 14.16 -3.12 6.40
C ILE A 213 15.17 -1.98 6.44
N SER A 214 16.44 -2.28 6.13
CA SER A 214 17.45 -1.22 6.06
C SER A 214 17.23 -0.31 4.85
N PRO A 215 17.53 1.00 4.97
CA PRO A 215 17.48 1.92 3.83
C PRO A 215 18.30 1.45 2.62
N ASP A 216 19.47 0.85 2.87
CA ASP A 216 20.35 0.35 1.81
C ASP A 216 19.74 -0.85 1.08
N LEU A 217 19.10 -1.77 1.80
CA LEU A 217 18.44 -2.93 1.19
C LEU A 217 17.21 -2.49 0.39
N PHE A 218 16.39 -1.60 0.96
CA PHE A 218 15.26 -1.03 0.25
C PHE A 218 15.70 -0.30 -1.03
N SER A 219 16.77 0.49 -0.97
CA SER A 219 17.32 1.22 -2.12
C SER A 219 17.82 0.30 -3.23
N GLN A 220 18.51 -0.79 -2.87
CA GLN A 220 18.94 -1.82 -3.84
C GLN A 220 17.74 -2.45 -4.54
N PHE A 221 16.72 -2.86 -3.79
CA PHE A 221 15.53 -3.47 -4.34
C PHE A 221 14.72 -2.51 -5.21
N ALA A 222 14.49 -1.28 -4.75
CA ALA A 222 13.79 -0.26 -5.54
C ALA A 222 14.53 0.07 -6.85
N SER A 223 15.86 0.15 -6.81
CA SER A 223 16.70 0.35 -8.00
C SER A 223 16.55 -0.81 -8.99
N TRP A 224 16.51 -2.04 -8.49
CA TRP A 224 16.27 -3.22 -9.31
C TRP A 224 14.87 -3.20 -9.93
N LEU A 225 13.81 -2.85 -9.17
CA LEU A 225 12.46 -2.68 -9.72
C LEU A 225 12.39 -1.63 -10.83
N ALA A 226 13.09 -0.50 -10.67
CA ALA A 226 13.15 0.54 -11.70
C ALA A 226 13.81 0.01 -12.99
N GLN A 227 14.83 -0.84 -12.89
CA GLN A 227 15.44 -1.50 -14.05
C GLN A 227 14.48 -2.49 -14.71
N GLN A 228 13.79 -3.32 -13.93
CA GLN A 228 12.78 -4.26 -14.43
C GLN A 228 11.63 -3.52 -15.15
N GLN A 229 11.15 -2.42 -14.56
CA GLN A 229 10.13 -1.58 -15.19
C GLN A 229 10.62 -0.96 -16.50
N THR A 230 11.87 -0.45 -16.53
CA THR A 230 12.47 0.11 -17.75
C THR A 230 12.62 -0.95 -18.84
N ALA A 231 12.89 -2.20 -18.47
CA ALA A 231 12.93 -3.34 -19.38
C ALA A 231 11.54 -3.82 -19.82
N GLY A 232 10.46 -3.27 -19.26
CA GLY A 232 9.08 -3.66 -19.55
C GLY A 232 8.68 -5.02 -18.97
N SER A 233 9.45 -5.58 -18.03
CA SER A 233 9.19 -6.90 -17.44
C SER A 233 8.17 -6.85 -16.30
N ILE A 234 7.99 -5.68 -15.68
CA ILE A 234 6.99 -5.39 -14.65
C ILE A 234 6.40 -3.99 -14.85
N ALA A 235 5.32 -3.69 -14.11
CA ALA A 235 4.89 -2.33 -13.85
C ALA A 235 4.82 -2.08 -12.33
N VAL A 236 5.38 -0.99 -11.85
CA VAL A 236 5.23 -0.53 -10.47
C VAL A 236 4.07 0.45 -10.40
N LYS A 237 3.05 0.13 -9.60
CA LYS A 237 1.80 0.90 -9.51
C LYS A 237 1.34 1.04 -8.06
N THR A 238 0.66 2.15 -7.75
CA THR A 238 -0.08 2.28 -6.48
C THR A 238 -1.31 1.37 -6.46
N VAL A 239 -1.91 1.12 -5.30
CA VAL A 239 -3.12 0.28 -5.19
C VAL A 239 -4.28 0.86 -6.02
N ASP A 240 -4.52 2.16 -5.93
CA ASP A 240 -5.55 2.88 -6.70
C ASP A 240 -5.31 2.80 -8.22
N GLN A 241 -4.06 2.72 -8.67
CA GLN A 241 -3.76 2.53 -10.10
C GLN A 241 -4.07 1.11 -10.59
N VAL A 242 -4.06 0.11 -9.70
CA VAL A 242 -4.41 -1.28 -10.02
C VAL A 242 -5.92 -1.50 -9.92
N ILE A 243 -6.52 -1.06 -8.81
CA ILE A 243 -7.95 -1.23 -8.50
C ILE A 243 -8.81 -0.26 -9.33
N GLY A 244 -8.41 1.00 -9.40
CA GLY A 244 -9.14 2.06 -10.07
C GLY A 244 -10.51 2.36 -9.45
N GLY A 245 -11.43 2.80 -10.30
CA GLY A 245 -12.79 3.17 -9.92
C GLY A 245 -12.94 4.63 -9.47
N PRO A 246 -14.18 5.13 -9.37
CA PRO A 246 -14.46 6.49 -8.93
C PRO A 246 -14.19 6.66 -7.43
N VAL A 247 -13.97 7.90 -7.01
CA VAL A 247 -13.98 8.27 -5.58
C VAL A 247 -15.42 8.25 -5.09
N GLN A 248 -15.72 7.40 -4.12
CA GLN A 248 -17.07 7.33 -3.54
C GLN A 248 -17.33 8.54 -2.62
N PRO A 249 -18.59 8.95 -2.42
CA PRO A 249 -18.94 9.94 -1.41
C PRO A 249 -18.38 9.59 -0.03
N LEU A 250 -18.06 10.62 0.76
CA LEU A 250 -17.65 10.42 2.15
C LEU A 250 -18.86 9.99 2.98
N VAL A 251 -18.62 9.03 3.88
CA VAL A 251 -19.59 8.56 4.87
C VAL A 251 -19.01 8.85 6.23
N SER A 252 -19.76 9.55 7.08
CA SER A 252 -19.37 9.78 8.48
C SER A 252 -19.80 8.60 9.32
N GLY A 253 -18.88 8.08 10.14
CA GLY A 253 -19.20 7.09 11.17
C GLY A 253 -19.75 7.73 12.44
N PRO A 254 -20.08 6.92 13.46
CA PRO A 254 -20.49 7.41 14.78
C PRO A 254 -19.47 8.40 15.39
N ALA A 255 -19.91 9.27 16.30
CA ALA A 255 -18.99 10.11 17.05
C ALA A 255 -18.12 9.25 17.98
N ALA A 256 -16.91 9.74 18.30
CA ALA A 256 -16.07 9.08 19.30
C ALA A 256 -16.79 9.05 20.66
N PRO A 257 -16.68 7.94 21.41
CA PRO A 257 -17.15 7.92 22.79
C PRO A 257 -16.47 9.06 23.57
N PRO A 258 -17.17 9.73 24.50
CA PRO A 258 -16.53 10.70 25.37
C PRO A 258 -15.39 10.01 26.14
N PRO A 259 -14.27 10.71 26.41
CA PRO A 259 -13.18 10.15 27.19
C PRO A 259 -13.71 9.68 28.55
N PRO A 260 -13.17 8.59 29.12
CA PRO A 260 -13.59 8.13 30.43
C PRO A 260 -13.44 9.26 31.44
N HIS A 261 -14.45 9.44 32.30
CA HIS A 261 -14.41 10.41 33.38
C HIS A 261 -13.14 10.16 34.20
N ARG A 262 -12.19 11.10 34.17
CA ARG A 262 -11.09 11.08 35.14
C ARG A 262 -11.71 11.35 36.50
N GLU A 263 -11.68 10.38 37.41
CA GLU A 263 -11.94 10.69 38.80
C GLU A 263 -10.91 11.73 39.27
N PRO A 264 -11.33 12.77 40.01
CA PRO A 264 -10.39 13.74 40.57
C PRO A 264 -9.44 13.01 41.52
N THR A 265 -8.14 13.08 41.22
CA THR A 265 -7.04 12.63 42.09
C THR A 265 -6.89 13.52 43.30
#